data_AF-A0A7H8SBH2-F1
#
_entry.id   AF-A0A7H8SBH2-F1
#
_cell.length_a   1.000
_cell.length_b   1.000
_cell.length_c   1.000
_cell.angle_alpha   90.00
_cell.angle_beta   90.00
_cell.angle_gamma   90.00
#
_symmetry.space_group_name_H-M   'P 1'
#
loop_
_entity.id
_entity.type
_entity.pdbx_description
1 polymer ?
#
loop_
_entity_poly.entity_id
_entity_poly.type
_entity_poly.pdbx_seq_one_letter_code
_entity_poly.pdbx_strand_id
1 'polypeptide(L)' 'MTVESGVAPSEISQTLEENDIIDDADAFTEYLEDEDYSQLVQLGEFELSSDMDHNEIAETLTN' A
#
# COMPACT_ATOMS: atom_id res chain seq x y z
N MET A 1 -2.24 -9.74 -0.48
CA MET A 1 -2.49 -8.99 0.77
C MET A 1 -3.99 -8.76 0.91
N THR A 2 -4.54 -8.77 2.13
CA THR A 2 -5.95 -8.45 2.37
C THR A 2 -6.05 -7.12 3.13
N VAL A 3 -6.86 -6.19 2.63
CA VAL A 3 -7.15 -4.90 3.29
C VAL A 3 -8.55 -4.96 3.89
N GLU A 4 -8.62 -4.78 5.20
CA GLU A 4 -9.87 -4.82 5.97
C GLU A 4 -10.27 -3.42 6.47
N SER A 5 -11.54 -3.26 6.84
CA SER A 5 -12.04 -1.99 7.34
C SER A 5 -11.36 -1.59 8.64
N GLY A 6 -10.89 -0.34 8.70
CA GLY A 6 -10.23 0.23 9.87
C GLY A 6 -8.71 0.03 9.91
N VAL A 7 -8.12 -0.61 8.90
CA VAL A 7 -6.66 -0.67 8.72
C VAL A 7 -6.14 0.70 8.29
N ALA A 8 -5.10 1.19 8.94
CA ALA A 8 -4.44 2.45 8.58
C ALA A 8 -3.49 2.28 7.37
N PRO A 9 -3.27 3.31 6.54
CA PRO A 9 -2.29 3.27 5.45
C PRO A 9 -0.89 2.86 5.91
N SER A 10 -0.46 3.29 7.09
CA SER A 10 0.85 2.89 7.65
C SER A 10 0.93 1.41 8.02
N GLU A 11 -0.18 0.76 8.39
CA GLU A 11 -0.22 -0.69 8.62
C GLU A 11 -0.17 -1.47 7.31
N ILE A 12 -0.73 -0.91 6.23
CA ILE A 12 -0.60 -1.45 4.88
C ILE A 12 0.86 -1.43 4.46
N SER A 13 1.52 -0.28 4.56
CA SER A 13 2.94 -0.13 4.21
C SER A 13 3.84 -1.06 5.02
N GLN A 14 3.61 -1.18 6.34
CA GLN A 14 4.34 -2.13 7.19
C GLN A 14 4.16 -3.57 6.71
N THR A 15 2.94 -3.97 6.36
CA THR A 15 2.68 -5.32 5.85
C THR A 15 3.44 -5.58 4.55
N LEU A 16 3.54 -4.58 3.66
CA LEU A 16 4.29 -4.71 2.41
C LEU A 16 5.80 -4.85 2.66
N GLU A 17 6.36 -4.05 3.57
CA GLU A 17 7.76 -4.13 3.96
C GLU A 17 8.10 -5.47 4.64
N GLU A 18 7.26 -5.93 5.57
CA GLU A 18 7.42 -7.22 6.25
C GLU A 18 7.39 -8.43 5.29
N ASN A 19 6.78 -8.27 4.12
CA ASN A 19 6.71 -9.29 3.07
C ASN A 19 7.72 -9.06 1.94
N ASP A 20 8.71 -8.18 2.13
CA ASP A 20 9.74 -7.82 1.16
C ASP A 20 9.17 -7.32 -0.19
N ILE A 21 7.98 -6.69 -0.17
CA ILE A 21 7.34 -6.10 -1.37
C ILE A 21 7.84 -4.67 -1.61
N ILE A 22 8.11 -3.92 -0.54
CA ILE A 22 8.71 -2.58 -0.58
C ILE A 22 9.90 -2.52 0.38
N ASP A 23 10.81 -1.58 0.15
CA ASP A 23 12.04 -1.42 0.96
C ASP A 23 11.84 -0.58 2.24
N ASP A 24 10.88 0.36 2.24
CA ASP A 24 10.68 1.34 3.31
C ASP A 24 9.18 1.69 3.47
N ALA A 25 8.60 1.23 4.57
CA ALA A 25 7.19 1.45 4.89
C ALA A 25 6.83 2.93 5.13
N ASP A 26 7.74 3.71 5.71
CA ASP A 26 7.52 5.14 5.98
C ASP A 26 7.50 5.91 4.66
N ALA A 27 8.43 5.61 3.75
CA ALA A 27 8.49 6.23 2.43
C ALA A 27 7.24 5.95 1.59
N PHE A 28 6.71 4.71 1.64
CA PHE A 28 5.48 4.39 0.92
C PHE A 28 4.24 5.03 1.56
N THR A 29 4.21 5.15 2.89
CA THR A 29 3.12 5.85 3.59
C THR A 29 3.08 7.32 3.21
N GLU A 30 4.25 8.01 3.20
CA GLU A 30 4.36 9.40 2.77
C GLU A 30 3.91 9.57 1.30
N TYR A 31 4.30 8.64 0.42
CA TYR A 31 3.84 8.63 -0.98
C TYR A 31 2.31 8.54 -1.11
N LEU A 32 1.65 7.68 -0.32
CA LEU A 32 0.19 7.56 -0.33
C LEU A 32 -0.51 8.83 0.18
N GLU A 33 0.10 9.56 1.12
CA GLU A 33 -0.44 10.81 1.65
C GLU A 33 -0.24 11.98 0.66
N ASP A 34 0.95 12.14 0.11
CA ASP A 34 1.31 13.21 -0.81
C ASP A 34 0.51 13.16 -2.13
N GLU A 35 0.21 11.94 -2.60
CA GLU A 35 -0.55 11.71 -3.84
C GLU A 35 -2.06 11.48 -3.59
N ASP A 36 -2.56 11.76 -2.38
CA ASP A 36 -3.97 11.60 -1.97
C ASP A 36 -4.53 10.15 -2.08
N TYR A 37 -3.70 9.15 -2.37
CA TYR A 37 -4.09 7.73 -2.46
C TYR A 37 -4.54 7.14 -1.12
N SER A 38 -4.04 7.64 0.01
CA SER A 38 -4.35 7.16 1.36
C SER A 38 -5.85 7.09 1.66
N GLN A 39 -6.65 7.98 1.05
CA GLN A 39 -8.11 8.03 1.21
C GLN A 39 -8.87 7.18 0.19
N LEU A 40 -8.19 6.65 -0.81
CA LEU A 40 -8.77 5.93 -1.95
C LEU A 40 -8.59 4.42 -1.85
N VAL A 41 -7.82 3.94 -0.87
CA VAL A 41 -7.55 2.51 -0.67
C VAL A 41 -8.85 1.72 -0.53
N GLN A 42 -8.99 0.69 -1.35
CA GLN A 42 -10.17 -0.18 -1.38
C GLN A 42 -10.02 -1.36 -0.42
N LEU A 43 -11.15 -1.87 0.06
CA LEU A 43 -11.20 -3.11 0.83
C LEU A 43 -11.19 -4.30 -0.12
N GLY A 44 -10.37 -5.31 0.17
CA GLY A 44 -10.29 -6.49 -0.70
C GLY A 44 -9.01 -7.28 -0.58
N GLU A 45 -8.83 -8.22 -1.51
CA GLU A 45 -7.61 -9.00 -1.68
C GLU A 45 -6.87 -8.50 -2.92
N PHE A 46 -5.58 -8.20 -2.75
CA PHE A 46 -4.71 -7.65 -3.78
C PHE A 46 -3.51 -8.56 -4.02
N GLU A 47 -3.17 -8.77 -5.28
CA GLU A 47 -1.92 -9.42 -5.69
C GLU A 47 -0.86 -8.34 -5.91
N LEU A 48 0.17 -8.33 -5.07
CA LEU A 48 1.26 -7.38 -5.09
C LEU A 48 2.59 -8.14 -5.16
N SER A 49 3.58 -7.60 -5.85
CA SER A 49 4.93 -8.18 -5.91
C SER A 49 5.99 -7.09 -5.76
N SER A 50 7.21 -7.51 -5.41
CA SER A 50 8.38 -6.63 -5.30
C SER A 50 8.93 -6.15 -6.65
N ASP A 51 8.32 -6.55 -7.77
CA ASP A 51 8.63 -5.98 -9.08
C ASP A 51 7.85 -4.68 -9.32
N MET A 52 6.82 -4.39 -8.52
CA MET A 52 5.99 -3.20 -8.64
C MET A 52 6.66 -1.99 -7.99
N ASP A 53 6.55 -0.83 -8.63
CA ASP A 53 6.91 0.43 -8.00
C ASP A 53 5.80 0.98 -7.08
N HIS A 54 6.09 2.07 -6.34
CA HIS A 54 5.12 2.69 -5.44
C HIS A 54 3.83 3.11 -6.16
N ASN A 55 3.91 3.57 -7.41
CA ASN A 55 2.74 3.98 -8.16
C ASN A 55 1.89 2.78 -8.56
N GLU A 56 2.51 1.71 -9.05
CA GLU A 56 1.81 0.47 -9.41
C GLU A 56 1.10 -0.16 -8.20
N ILE A 57 1.75 -0.16 -7.03
CA ILE A 57 1.14 -0.64 -5.78
C ILE A 57 -0.05 0.25 -5.39
N ALA A 58 0.11 1.58 -5.41
CA ALA A 58 -0.96 2.51 -5.05
C ALA A 58 -2.15 2.41 -6.02
N GLU A 59 -1.92 2.31 -7.33
CA GLU A 59 -2.98 2.11 -8.32
C GLU A 59 -3.70 0.78 -8.11
N THR A 60 -2.97 -0.28 -7.76
CA THR A 60 -3.56 -1.59 -7.46
C THR A 60 -4.44 -1.55 -6.22
N LEU A 61 -4.05 -0.77 -5.19
CA LEU A 61 -4.82 -0.63 -3.96
C LEU A 61 -6.05 0.30 -4.11
N THR A 62 -6.11 1.14 -5.13
CA THR A 62 -7.10 2.23 -5.23
C THR A 62 -8.09 2.12 -6.40
N ASN A 63 -7.85 1.24 -7.38
CA ASN A 63 -8.78 0.93 -8.49
C ASN A 63 -9.66 -0.29 -8.21
#